data_AF-H0EFR6-F1
#
_entry.id   AF-H0EFR6-F1
#
_cell.length_a   1.000
_cell.length_b   1.000
_cell.length_c   1.000
_cell.angle_alpha   90.00
_cell.angle_beta   90.00
_cell.angle_gamma   90.00
#
_symmetry.space_group_name_H-M   'P 1'
#
loop_
_entity.id
_entity.type
_entity.pdbx_description
1 polymer ?
#
loop_
_entity_poly.entity_id
_entity_poly.type
_entity_poly.pdbx_seq_one_letter_code
_entity_poly.pdbx_strand_id
1 'polypeptide(L)'
;MRRTGKQNQKIQSEADLIPPGAPVGTVPSDLDQATGLERLEILGKMQGVDIFDMKPLDASRKGTLDNPIIVKSFGDEQYAGCTGYPADSHVTIWLTMDYVGPQDDPHAHDDHGHGHGDGHHNYEEPKNFADFVRPEYR
;
A
#
# COMPACT_ATOMS: atom_id res chain seq x y z
N MET A 1 9.65 29.81 14.69
CA MET A 1 8.67 28.78 15.10
C MET A 1 9.32 27.41 14.96
N ARG A 2 9.58 26.70 16.06
CA ARG A 2 10.12 25.33 16.03
C ARG A 2 8.96 24.37 15.73
N ARG A 3 8.98 23.70 14.57
CA ARG A 3 8.06 22.58 14.30
C ARG A 3 8.59 21.37 15.06
N THR A 4 7.93 20.99 16.14
CA THR A 4 8.25 19.76 16.88
C THR A 4 7.59 18.58 16.16
N GLY A 5 8.02 18.29 14.94
CA GLY A 5 7.64 17.05 14.26
C GLY A 5 8.43 15.91 14.90
N LYS A 6 7.77 15.00 15.63
CA LYS A 6 8.38 13.74 16.07
C LYS A 6 8.61 12.85 14.85
N GLN A 7 9.68 13.14 14.12
CA GLN A 7 10.20 12.30 13.06
C GLN A 7 10.88 11.08 13.70
N ASN A 8 10.63 9.89 13.14
CA ASN A 8 11.39 8.64 13.33
C ASN A 8 10.93 7.68 14.45
N GLN A 9 9.74 7.07 14.32
CA GLN A 9 9.56 5.70 14.83
C GLN A 9 9.98 4.72 13.72
N LYS A 10 11.17 4.12 13.87
CA LYS A 10 11.54 2.95 13.06
C LYS A 10 10.76 1.76 13.60
N ILE A 11 9.78 1.29 12.83
CA ILE A 11 9.05 0.05 13.11
C ILE A 11 10.00 -1.09 12.75
N GLN A 12 10.29 -1.98 13.68
CA GLN A 12 11.16 -3.14 13.47
C GLN A 12 10.39 -4.45 13.69
N SER A 13 9.35 -4.42 14.52
CA SER A 13 8.56 -5.59 14.91
C SER A 13 7.09 -5.23 15.10
N GLU A 14 6.23 -6.25 15.15
CA GLU A 14 4.80 -6.08 15.48
C GLU A 14 4.57 -5.45 16.86
N ALA A 15 5.49 -5.64 17.81
CA ALA A 15 5.39 -5.03 19.14
C ALA A 15 5.47 -3.49 19.07
N ASP A 16 6.14 -2.93 18.06
CA ASP A 16 6.20 -1.48 17.83
C ASP A 16 4.86 -0.91 17.31
N LEU A 17 3.94 -1.80 16.90
CA LEU A 17 2.60 -1.46 16.44
C LEU A 17 1.57 -1.48 17.58
N ILE A 18 1.99 -1.57 18.84
CA ILE A 18 1.11 -1.45 20.00
C ILE A 18 1.12 0.02 20.48
N PRO A 19 -0.04 0.70 20.53
CA PRO A 19 -0.12 2.08 20.99
C PRO A 19 -0.02 2.18 22.53
N PRO A 20 0.35 3.36 23.06
CA PRO A 20 0.39 3.60 24.51
C PRO A 20 -1.00 3.66 25.18
N GLY A 21 -2.08 3.73 24.39
CA GLY A 21 -3.45 3.89 24.91
C GLY A 21 -3.80 5.36 25.23
N ALA A 22 -5.10 5.65 25.23
CA ALA A 22 -5.60 6.97 25.60
C ALA A 22 -5.75 7.12 27.14
N PRO A 23 -5.66 8.34 27.68
CA PRO A 23 -5.94 8.60 29.08
C PRO A 23 -7.36 8.16 29.51
N VAL A 24 -7.49 7.68 30.74
CA VAL A 24 -8.80 7.27 31.29
C VAL A 24 -9.79 8.44 31.26
N GLY A 25 -11.01 8.17 30.78
CA GLY A 25 -12.08 9.17 30.69
C GLY A 25 -12.07 9.98 29.38
N THR A 26 -11.15 9.70 28.46
CA THR A 26 -11.14 10.29 27.12
C THR A 26 -11.66 9.30 26.08
N VAL A 27 -12.22 9.81 24.98
CA VAL A 27 -12.51 8.98 23.81
C VAL A 27 -11.20 8.83 23.03
N PRO A 28 -10.70 7.59 22.82
CA PRO A 28 -9.44 7.39 22.13
C PRO A 28 -9.51 7.83 20.66
N SER A 29 -8.40 8.35 20.14
CA SER A 29 -8.22 8.51 18.69
C SER A 29 -7.72 7.22 18.06
N ASP A 30 -7.78 7.14 16.73
CA ASP A 30 -7.24 5.99 15.98
C ASP A 30 -5.75 5.79 16.28
N LEU A 31 -4.98 6.86 16.51
CA LEU A 31 -3.57 6.75 16.90
C LEU A 31 -3.36 6.12 18.29
N ASP A 32 -4.36 6.20 19.17
CA ASP A 32 -4.29 5.71 20.55
C ASP A 32 -4.73 4.25 20.71
N GLN A 33 -5.47 3.71 19.73
CA GLN A 33 -6.06 2.37 19.81
C GLN A 33 -5.77 1.48 18.61
N ALA A 34 -5.46 2.02 17.42
CA ALA A 34 -5.09 1.22 16.27
C ALA A 34 -3.87 0.36 16.60
N THR A 35 -3.92 -0.90 16.19
CA THR A 35 -2.85 -1.89 16.36
C THR A 35 -2.54 -2.59 15.04
N GLY A 36 -1.42 -3.30 14.96
CA GLY A 36 -1.08 -4.13 13.80
C GLY A 36 -1.08 -3.37 12.47
N LEU A 37 -1.63 -3.98 11.42
CA LEU A 37 -1.65 -3.43 10.05
C LEU A 37 -2.38 -2.10 9.93
N GLU A 38 -3.44 -1.88 10.71
CA GLU A 38 -4.16 -0.60 10.75
C GLU A 38 -3.24 0.53 11.24
N ARG A 39 -2.51 0.27 12.33
CA ARG A 39 -1.53 1.24 12.85
C ARG A 39 -0.38 1.47 11.87
N LEU A 40 0.11 0.40 11.24
CA LEU A 40 1.17 0.47 10.24
C LEU A 40 0.75 1.41 9.10
N GLU A 41 -0.46 1.23 8.57
CA GLU A 41 -1.03 2.09 7.52
C GLU A 41 -1.13 3.55 7.96
N ILE A 42 -1.72 3.81 9.14
CA ILE A 42 -1.87 5.17 9.69
C ILE A 42 -0.50 5.86 9.80
N LEU A 43 0.48 5.18 10.39
CA LEU A 43 1.84 5.73 10.55
C LEU A 43 2.54 5.94 9.19
N GLY A 44 2.36 5.02 8.24
CA GLY A 44 2.87 5.15 6.87
C GLY A 44 2.30 6.37 6.16
N LYS A 45 0.98 6.50 6.13
CA LYS A 45 0.29 7.63 5.48
C LYS A 45 0.63 8.97 6.12
N MET A 46 0.79 9.03 7.44
CA MET A 46 1.29 10.24 8.13
C MET A 46 2.68 10.66 7.66
N GLN A 47 3.50 9.71 7.19
CA GLN A 47 4.81 9.97 6.59
C GLN A 47 4.76 10.15 5.07
N GLY A 48 3.56 10.10 4.46
CA GLY A 48 3.38 10.17 3.02
C GLY A 48 3.74 8.88 2.28
N VAL A 49 3.83 7.74 2.98
CA VAL A 49 4.11 6.43 2.42
C VAL A 49 2.82 5.61 2.40
N ASP A 50 2.36 5.22 1.21
CA ASP A 50 1.30 4.23 1.05
C ASP A 50 1.92 2.82 1.11
N ILE A 51 1.70 2.12 2.21
CA ILE A 51 2.38 0.85 2.50
C ILE A 51 1.78 -0.31 1.70
N PHE A 52 0.49 -0.25 1.39
CA PHE A 52 -0.22 -1.37 0.74
C PHE A 52 -0.41 -1.19 -0.76
N ASP A 53 0.01 -0.06 -1.32
CA ASP A 53 -0.03 0.27 -2.76
C ASP A 53 -1.36 -0.10 -3.41
N MET A 54 -2.45 0.56 -2.99
CA MET A 54 -3.81 0.27 -3.49
C MET A 54 -4.09 0.91 -4.86
N LYS A 55 -3.05 1.34 -5.57
CA LYS A 55 -3.14 2.04 -6.85
C LYS A 55 -3.23 1.05 -8.01
N PRO A 56 -3.98 1.37 -9.08
CA PRO A 56 -4.00 0.53 -10.26
C PRO A 56 -2.65 0.56 -10.95
N LEU A 57 -2.43 -0.41 -11.83
CA LEU A 57 -1.27 -0.42 -12.71
C LEU A 57 -1.18 0.87 -13.52
N ASP A 58 0.04 1.38 -13.72
CA ASP A 58 0.28 2.58 -14.53
C ASP A 58 -0.12 2.37 -15.99
N ALA A 59 -1.24 2.99 -16.37
CA ALA A 59 -1.76 3.02 -17.74
C ALA A 59 -1.55 4.40 -18.42
N SER A 60 -0.59 5.22 -17.96
CA SER A 60 -0.27 6.52 -18.57
C SER A 60 0.47 6.41 -19.91
N ARG A 61 1.05 5.23 -20.19
CA ARG A 61 1.80 4.91 -21.41
C ARG A 61 1.66 3.43 -21.77
N LYS A 62 1.98 3.07 -23.02
CA LYS A 62 1.87 1.68 -23.51
C LYS A 62 2.86 0.68 -22.89
N GLY A 63 4.07 1.13 -22.55
CA GLY A 63 5.22 0.25 -22.28
C GLY A 63 5.81 -0.34 -23.56
N THR A 64 7.14 -0.32 -23.70
CA THR A 64 7.89 -0.95 -24.80
C THR A 64 8.97 -1.86 -24.23
N LEU A 65 9.61 -2.69 -25.05
CA LEU A 65 10.73 -3.51 -24.59
C LEU A 65 11.88 -2.66 -24.00
N ASP A 66 12.19 -1.53 -24.63
CA ASP A 66 13.23 -0.60 -24.14
C ASP A 66 12.78 0.23 -22.93
N ASN A 67 11.47 0.35 -22.70
CA ASN A 67 10.90 1.15 -21.62
C ASN A 67 9.60 0.48 -21.10
N PRO A 68 9.72 -0.62 -20.34
CA PRO A 68 8.58 -1.39 -19.87
C PRO A 68 7.81 -0.65 -18.77
N ILE A 69 6.55 -1.06 -18.50
CA ILE A 69 5.86 -0.68 -17.27
C ILE A 69 6.48 -1.48 -16.13
N ILE A 70 7.02 -0.80 -15.12
CA ILE A 70 7.62 -1.46 -13.95
C ILE A 70 6.51 -1.76 -12.95
N VAL A 71 6.33 -3.04 -12.65
CA VAL A 71 5.44 -3.50 -11.58
C VAL A 71 6.29 -3.86 -10.39
N LYS A 72 6.00 -3.27 -9.24
CA LYS A 72 6.65 -3.65 -7.99
C LYS A 72 6.02 -4.95 -7.49
N SER A 73 6.85 -5.91 -7.13
CA SER A 73 6.43 -7.13 -6.47
C SER A 73 7.19 -7.29 -5.17
N PHE A 74 6.62 -8.08 -4.27
CA PHE A 74 7.26 -8.50 -3.03
C PHE A 74 7.69 -9.98 -3.10
N GLY A 75 7.07 -10.77 -4.00
CA GLY A 75 7.38 -12.17 -4.22
C GLY A 75 7.96 -12.45 -5.61
N ASP A 76 8.23 -13.73 -5.85
CA ASP A 76 8.83 -14.26 -7.09
C ASP A 76 7.92 -14.14 -8.31
N GLU A 77 6.61 -14.08 -8.10
CA GLU A 77 5.61 -13.91 -9.15
C GLU A 77 4.63 -12.79 -8.79
N GLN A 78 4.17 -12.04 -9.80
CA GLN A 78 3.15 -11.01 -9.64
C GLN A 78 2.13 -11.06 -10.78
N TYR A 79 0.86 -11.01 -10.42
CA TYR A 79 -0.24 -10.91 -11.38
C TYR A 79 -0.49 -9.44 -11.75
N ALA A 80 -0.62 -9.18 -13.06
CA ALA A 80 -0.97 -7.87 -13.60
C ALA A 80 -2.19 -7.99 -14.53
N GLY A 81 -3.17 -7.12 -14.31
CA GLY A 81 -4.35 -6.97 -15.19
C GLY A 81 -4.15 -5.82 -16.17
N CYS A 82 -4.00 -6.13 -17.46
CA CYS A 82 -3.91 -5.12 -18.51
C CYS A 82 -5.30 -4.85 -19.10
N THR A 83 -5.79 -3.62 -18.96
CA THR A 83 -7.03 -3.15 -19.64
C THR A 83 -6.75 -2.31 -20.88
N GLY A 84 -5.46 -2.15 -21.22
CA GLY A 84 -4.98 -1.50 -22.43
C GLY A 84 -4.48 -0.07 -22.22
N TYR A 85 -4.04 0.54 -23.32
CA TYR A 85 -3.59 1.93 -23.37
C TYR A 85 -4.26 2.63 -24.57
N PRO A 86 -5.15 3.63 -24.34
CA PRO A 86 -5.65 4.13 -23.05
C PRO A 86 -6.32 3.05 -22.18
N ALA A 87 -6.42 3.28 -20.87
CA ALA A 87 -7.08 2.37 -19.93
C ALA A 87 -8.48 1.98 -20.44
N ASP A 88 -8.85 0.72 -20.26
CA ASP A 88 -10.12 0.10 -20.69
C ASP A 88 -10.36 0.08 -22.21
N SER A 89 -9.31 0.16 -23.02
CA SER A 89 -9.41 0.00 -24.48
C SER A 89 -9.65 -1.45 -24.92
N HIS A 90 -9.43 -2.43 -24.04
CA HIS A 90 -9.79 -3.83 -24.28
C HIS A 90 -10.17 -4.55 -22.99
N VAL A 91 -10.73 -5.76 -23.13
CA VAL A 91 -11.02 -6.65 -21.99
C VAL A 91 -9.73 -6.98 -21.23
N THR A 92 -9.82 -7.14 -19.90
CA THR A 92 -8.67 -7.44 -19.05
C THR A 92 -7.94 -8.68 -19.53
N ILE A 93 -6.66 -8.49 -19.83
CA ILE A 93 -5.70 -9.58 -20.11
C ILE A 93 -4.87 -9.77 -18.84
N TRP A 94 -4.96 -10.96 -18.25
CA TRP A 94 -4.19 -11.33 -17.08
C TRP A 94 -2.82 -11.87 -17.48
N LEU A 95 -1.79 -11.36 -16.82
CA LEU A 95 -0.39 -11.71 -17.04
C LEU A 95 0.19 -12.17 -15.71
N THR A 96 0.88 -13.32 -15.72
CA THR A 96 1.79 -13.72 -14.65
C THR A 96 3.18 -13.23 -15.02
N MET A 97 3.84 -12.52 -14.12
CA MET A 97 5.19 -12.01 -14.34
C MET A 97 6.13 -12.60 -13.30
N ASP A 98 7.26 -13.09 -13.76
CA ASP A 98 8.34 -13.51 -12.88
C ASP A 98 9.13 -12.28 -12.39
N TYR A 99 9.68 -12.37 -11.18
CA TYR A 99 10.53 -11.36 -10.60
C TYR A 99 11.82 -11.21 -11.42
N VAL A 100 12.10 -9.99 -11.86
CA VAL A 100 13.33 -9.61 -12.55
C VAL A 100 13.96 -8.44 -11.78
N GLY A 101 14.52 -8.74 -10.61
CA GLY A 101 15.20 -7.77 -9.74
C GLY A 101 16.43 -8.36 -9.03
N PRO A 102 17.11 -7.59 -8.17
CA PRO A 102 18.28 -8.06 -7.42
C PRO A 102 17.95 -9.29 -6.57
N GLN A 103 18.82 -10.32 -6.58
CA GLN A 103 18.57 -11.62 -5.93
C GLN A 103 18.44 -11.57 -4.39
N ASP A 104 18.84 -10.46 -3.76
CA ASP A 104 18.85 -10.26 -2.29
C ASP A 104 17.62 -9.46 -1.82
N ASP A 105 16.41 -9.95 -2.12
CA ASP A 105 15.17 -9.40 -1.58
C ASP A 105 14.66 -10.30 -0.41
N PRO A 106 14.64 -9.84 0.85
CA PRO A 106 14.33 -10.65 2.05
C PRO A 106 12.84 -11.05 2.19
N HIS A 107 12.10 -11.07 1.09
CA HIS A 107 10.65 -11.06 1.05
C HIS A 107 10.02 -12.27 0.32
N ALA A 108 10.85 -13.22 -0.12
CA ALA A 108 10.41 -14.50 -0.67
C ALA A 108 9.74 -15.37 0.43
N HIS A 109 8.41 -15.33 0.49
CA HIS A 109 7.61 -16.24 1.32
C HIS A 109 6.41 -16.84 0.56
N ASP A 110 6.15 -18.10 0.92
CA ASP A 110 5.34 -19.13 0.29
C ASP A 110 3.88 -18.79 -0.09
N ASP A 111 3.46 -19.53 -1.11
CA ASP A 111 2.14 -19.73 -1.72
C ASP A 111 0.92 -19.61 -0.78
N HIS A 112 0.13 -18.54 -0.98
CA HIS A 112 -1.24 -18.43 -0.46
C HIS A 112 -2.20 -17.99 -1.57
N GLY A 113 -2.83 -18.98 -2.20
CA GLY A 113 -3.93 -18.78 -3.13
C GLY A 113 -5.14 -18.10 -2.47
N HIS A 114 -5.46 -16.89 -2.90
CA HIS A 114 -6.72 -16.21 -2.60
C HIS A 114 -7.35 -15.68 -3.88
N GLY A 115 -8.51 -16.25 -4.23
CA GLY A 115 -9.35 -15.78 -5.32
C GLY A 115 -10.04 -14.47 -4.95
N HIS A 116 -9.95 -13.46 -5.82
CA HIS A 116 -10.70 -12.21 -5.66
C HIS A 116 -11.36 -11.80 -6.98
N GLY A 117 -12.65 -11.49 -6.86
CA GLY A 117 -13.60 -11.31 -7.96
C GLY A 117 -13.61 -9.93 -8.61
N ASP A 118 -14.58 -9.81 -9.50
CA ASP A 118 -14.64 -8.93 -10.66
C ASP A 118 -14.90 -7.44 -10.39
N GLY A 119 -14.19 -6.60 -11.15
CA GLY A 119 -14.71 -5.35 -11.74
C GLY A 119 -14.36 -4.05 -11.02
N HIS A 120 -13.69 -3.11 -11.71
CA HIS A 120 -13.65 -1.71 -11.27
C HIS A 120 -13.76 -0.69 -12.43
N HIS A 121 -14.71 0.23 -12.23
CA HIS A 121 -14.96 1.49 -12.92
C HIS A 121 -13.92 2.57 -12.53
N ASN A 122 -13.94 3.73 -13.21
CA ASN A 122 -13.23 4.99 -12.90
C ASN A 122 -12.59 5.01 -11.49
N TYR A 123 -11.27 4.84 -11.42
CA TYR A 123 -10.54 4.71 -10.16
C TYR A 123 -10.54 6.04 -9.38
N GLU A 124 -11.24 6.05 -8.24
CA GLU A 124 -10.97 6.95 -7.12
C GLU A 124 -10.20 6.14 -6.07
N GLU A 125 -9.15 6.72 -5.48
CA GLU A 125 -8.38 6.06 -4.41
C GLU A 125 -9.36 5.63 -3.30
N PRO A 126 -9.49 4.32 -3.00
CA PRO A 126 -10.40 3.86 -1.97
C PRO A 126 -10.01 4.50 -0.64
N LYS A 127 -11.00 5.07 0.05
CA LYS A 127 -10.77 5.56 1.40
C LYS A 127 -10.32 4.41 2.29
N ASN A 128 -9.25 4.60 3.03
CA ASN A 128 -8.79 3.67 4.04
C ASN A 128 -8.68 4.34 5.41
N PHE A 129 -8.18 3.60 6.41
CA PHE A 129 -8.21 4.03 7.81
C PHE A 129 -7.48 5.37 8.02
N ALA A 130 -6.42 5.61 7.25
CA ALA A 130 -5.65 6.85 7.33
C ALA A 130 -6.39 8.09 6.77
N ASP A 131 -7.42 7.92 5.94
CA ASP A 131 -8.24 9.02 5.43
C ASP A 131 -9.20 9.58 6.49
N PHE A 132 -9.42 8.84 7.58
CA PHE A 132 -10.23 9.25 8.72
C PHE A 132 -9.39 9.83 9.87
N VAL A 133 -8.06 9.79 9.76
CA VAL A 133 -7.15 10.41 10.72
C VAL A 133 -7.33 11.93 10.68
N ARG A 134 -7.68 12.50 11.83
CA ARG A 134 -7.98 13.93 11.94
C ARG A 134 -6.81 14.77 11.46
N PRO A 135 -7.04 15.89 10.74
CA PRO A 135 -5.98 16.74 10.21
C PRO A 135 -5.00 17.26 11.26
N GLU A 136 -5.45 17.38 12.51
CA GLU A 136 -4.62 17.80 13.66
C GLU A 136 -3.43 16.88 13.95
N TYR A 137 -3.44 15.64 13.42
CA TYR A 137 -2.39 14.65 13.60
C TYR A 137 -1.38 14.57 12.44
N ARG A 138 -1.56 15.34 11.36
CA ARG A 138 -0.64 15.39 10.20
C ARG A 138 0.54 16.36 10.40
#